data_AF-A0A961TX43-F1
#
_entry.id   AF-A0A961TX43-F1
#
_cell.length_a   1.000
_cell.length_b   1.000
_cell.length_c   1.000
_cell.angle_alpha   90.00
_cell.angle_beta   90.00
_cell.angle_gamma   90.00
#
_symmetry.space_group_name_H-M   'P 1'
#
loop_
_entity.id
_entity.type
_entity.pdbx_description
1 polymer ?
#
loop_
_entity_poly.entity_id
_entity_poly.type
_entity_poly.pdbx_seq_one_letter_code
_entity_poly.pdbx_strand_id
1 'polypeptide(L)' 'GSFTTIHADTAQKALDRLALMVMSVGINMSFEEVRRYAASSIDVVVQLGRKDGRRGVEQVWVPGSSNP' A
#
# COMPACT_ATOMS: atom_id res chain seq x y z
N GLY A 1 -6.85 -7.23 -13.79
CA GLY A 1 -6.55 -6.99 -12.37
C GLY A 1 -5.17 -7.48 -12.07
N SER A 2 -4.36 -6.67 -11.41
CA SER A 2 -2.98 -7.01 -11.03
C SER A 2 -2.94 -7.32 -9.53
N PHE A 3 -2.07 -8.25 -9.12
CA PHE A 3 -1.87 -8.59 -7.71
C PHE A 3 -0.38 -8.62 -7.41
N THR A 4 0.00 -8.07 -6.27
CA THR A 4 1.37 -8.06 -5.79
C THR A 4 1.40 -8.06 -4.27
N THR A 5 2.56 -8.35 -3.69
CA THR A 5 2.76 -8.35 -2.24
C THR A 5 3.93 -7.44 -1.89
N ILE A 6 3.78 -6.69 -0.81
CA ILE A 6 4.85 -5.87 -0.25
C ILE A 6 4.87 -6.04 1.26
N HIS A 7 6.06 -6.05 1.84
CA HIS A 7 6.20 -6.08 3.28
C HIS A 7 6.01 -4.68 3.86
N ALA A 8 4.95 -4.48 4.63
CA ALA A 8 4.64 -3.24 5.34
C ALA A 8 3.72 -3.52 6.53
N ASP A 9 3.77 -2.64 7.54
CA ASP A 9 2.93 -2.79 8.75
C ASP A 9 1.51 -2.21 8.57
N THR A 10 1.32 -1.33 7.58
CA THR A 10 0.03 -0.69 7.26
C THR A 10 -0.07 -0.42 5.76
N ALA A 11 -1.29 -0.19 5.27
CA ALA A 11 -1.52 0.20 3.87
C ALA A 11 -0.80 1.50 3.48
N GLN A 12 -0.77 2.50 4.37
CA GLN A 12 -0.06 3.76 4.12
C GLN A 12 1.46 3.53 4.01
N LYS A 13 2.04 2.74 4.91
CA LYS A 13 3.47 2.37 4.84
C LYS A 13 3.79 1.56 3.58
N ALA A 14 2.84 0.74 3.10
CA ALA A 14 2.99 0.01 1.85
C ALA A 14 3.09 0.97 0.64
N LEU A 15 2.23 1.99 0.58
CA LEU A 15 2.27 3.02 -0.45
C LEU A 15 3.55 3.85 -0.38
N ASP A 16 3.98 4.24 0.82
CA ASP A 16 5.22 4.99 1.02
C ASP A 16 6.44 4.18 0.55
N ARG A 17 6.48 2.89 0.91
CA ARG A 17 7.56 1.98 0.49
C ARG A 17 7.57 1.78 -1.02
N LEU A 18 6.39 1.64 -1.63
CA LEU A 18 6.28 1.58 -3.10
C LEU A 18 6.84 2.85 -3.73
N ALA A 19 6.46 4.02 -3.23
CA ALA A 19 6.98 5.29 -3.72
C ALA A 19 8.52 5.35 -3.61
N LEU A 20 9.09 4.97 -2.46
CA LEU A 20 10.55 4.92 -2.27
C LEU A 20 11.24 3.96 -3.25
N MET A 21 10.66 2.78 -3.50
CA MET A 21 11.21 1.83 -4.47
C MET A 21 11.23 2.43 -5.88
N VAL A 22 10.15 3.11 -6.29
CA VAL A 22 10.08 3.74 -7.61
C VAL A 22 11.07 4.92 -7.71
N MET A 23 11.20 5.73 -6.66
CA MET A 23 12.18 6.84 -6.62
C MET A 23 13.62 6.36 -6.83
N SER A 24 13.96 5.15 -6.36
CA SER A 24 15.30 4.57 -6.56
C SER A 24 15.65 4.28 -8.02
N VAL A 25 14.65 4.24 -8.92
CA VAL A 25 14.82 4.01 -10.37
C VAL A 25 15.21 5.30 -11.12
N GLY A 26 15.18 6.47 -10.46
CA GLY A 26 15.63 7.74 -11.05
C GLY A 26 14.58 8.45 -11.93
N ILE A 27 13.29 8.23 -11.66
CA ILE A 27 12.20 8.94 -12.33
C ILE A 27 12.12 10.41 -11.90
N ASN A 28 11.77 11.31 -12.82
CA ASN A 28 11.58 12.74 -12.55
C ASN A 28 10.18 13.04 -11.98
N MET A 29 9.84 12.44 -10.84
CA MET A 29 8.63 12.77 -10.06
C MET A 29 9.03 12.96 -8.59
N SER A 30 8.29 13.79 -7.88
CA SER A 30 8.41 13.91 -6.42
C SER A 30 7.81 12.69 -5.72
N PHE A 31 8.23 12.45 -4.47
CA PHE A 31 7.68 11.39 -3.63
C PHE A 31 6.15 11.46 -3.53
N GLU A 32 5.60 12.67 -3.36
CA GLU A 32 4.15 12.88 -3.23
C GLU A 32 3.41 12.53 -4.53
N GLU A 33 3.96 12.89 -5.69
CA GLU A 33 3.37 12.55 -6.99
C GLU A 33 3.34 11.03 -7.21
N VAL A 34 4.44 10.34 -6.93
CA VAL A 34 4.52 8.88 -7.05
C VAL A 34 3.55 8.21 -6.09
N ARG A 35 3.52 8.66 -4.83
CA ARG A 35 2.61 8.13 -3.80
C ARG A 35 1.15 8.34 -4.19
N ARG A 36 0.79 9.52 -4.69
CA ARG A 36 -0.57 9.83 -5.16
C ARG A 36 -0.95 8.97 -6.36
N TYR A 37 -0.04 8.83 -7.33
CA TYR A 37 -0.25 7.98 -8.50
C TYR A 37 -0.43 6.50 -8.13
N ALA A 38 0.39 5.99 -7.20
CA ALA A 38 0.25 4.63 -6.70
C ALA A 38 -1.10 4.43 -5.99
N ALA A 39 -1.48 5.36 -5.11
CA ALA A 39 -2.75 5.31 -4.39
C ALA A 39 -3.97 5.38 -5.33
N SER A 40 -3.89 6.12 -6.44
CA SER A 40 -4.97 6.17 -7.45
C SER A 40 -5.02 4.92 -8.34
N SER A 41 -3.92 4.18 -8.46
CA SER A 41 -3.82 2.99 -9.30
C SER A 41 -4.13 1.69 -8.55
N ILE A 42 -4.13 1.72 -7.20
CA ILE A 42 -4.36 0.55 -6.35
C ILE A 42 -5.79 0.59 -5.82
N ASP A 43 -6.59 -0.38 -6.24
CA ASP A 43 -8.00 -0.46 -5.86
C ASP A 43 -8.20 -0.86 -4.39
N VAL A 44 -7.37 -1.79 -3.88
CA VAL A 44 -7.51 -2.36 -2.53
C VAL A 44 -6.14 -2.75 -1.99
N VAL A 45 -5.92 -2.52 -0.69
CA VAL A 45 -4.80 -3.10 0.06
C VAL A 45 -5.34 -3.98 1.18
N VAL A 46 -4.93 -5.24 1.19
CA VAL A 46 -5.30 -6.22 2.24
C VAL A 46 -4.09 -6.45 3.13
N GLN A 47 -4.18 -6.01 4.38
CA GLN A 47 -3.17 -6.28 5.40
C GLN A 47 -3.40 -7.66 6.00
N LEU A 48 -2.38 -8.50 5.92
CA LEU A 48 -2.40 -9.83 6.53
C LEU A 48 -1.64 -9.79 7.85
N GLY A 49 -2.25 -10.33 8.89
CA GLY A 49 -1.71 -10.38 10.23
C GLY A 49 -1.83 -11.77 10.84
N ARG A 50 -1.34 -11.89 12.08
CA ARG A 50 -1.61 -13.05 12.92
C ARG A 50 -2.33 -12.60 14.18
N LYS A 51 -3.48 -13.21 14.45
CA LYS A 51 -4.20 -13.04 15.71
C LYS A 51 -4.36 -14.41 16.36
N ASP A 52 -3.95 -14.54 17.61
CA ASP A 52 -4.01 -15.79 18.37
C ASP A 52 -3.38 -16.99 17.63
N GLY A 53 -2.22 -16.74 17.02
CA GLY A 53 -1.47 -17.75 16.26
C GLY A 53 -2.04 -18.11 14.88
N ARG A 54 -3.23 -17.59 14.52
CA ARG A 54 -3.89 -17.85 13.23
C ARG A 54 -3.61 -16.72 12.25
N ARG A 55 -3.26 -17.06 11.00
CA ARG A 55 -3.15 -16.08 9.91
C ARG A 55 -4.54 -15.64 9.44
N GLY A 56 -4.71 -14.34 9.24
CA GLY A 56 -5.98 -13.77 8.77
C GLY A 56 -5.80 -12.36 8.22
N VAL A 57 -6.90 -11.83 7.70
CA VAL A 57 -6.98 -10.42 7.29
C VAL A 57 -7.13 -9.57 8.54
N GLU A 58 -6.21 -8.63 8.72
CA GLU A 58 -6.21 -7.71 9.87
C GLU A 58 -6.89 -6.39 9.50
N GLN A 59 -6.64 -5.89 8.30
CA GLN A 59 -7.22 -4.66 7.79
C GLN A 59 -7.43 -4.75 6.29
N VAL A 60 -8.49 -4.10 5.80
CA VAL A 60 -8.70 -3.84 4.38
C VAL A 60 -8.78 -2.33 4.21
N TRP A 61 -7.91 -1.79 3.37
CA TRP A 61 -7.93 -0.39 2.97
C TRP A 61 -8.47 -0.27 1.54
N VAL A 62 -9.39 0.67 1.36
CA VAL A 62 -9.96 1.03 0.07
C VAL A 62 -9.83 2.55 -0.11
N PRO A 63 -9.36 3.05 -1.26
CA PRO A 63 -9.32 4.48 -1.52
C PRO A 63 -10.72 5.10 -1.36
N GLY A 64 -10.83 6.17 -0.58
CA GLY A 64 -12.10 6.88 -0.37
C GLY A 64 -13.06 6.27 0.66
N SER A 65 -12.76 5.09 1.23
CA SER A 65 -13.46 4.65 2.44
C SER A 65 -12.94 5.46 3.63
N SER A 66 -13.64 6.52 4.02
CA SER A 66 -13.52 7.07 5.36
C SER A 66 -13.88 5.97 6.34
N ASN A 67 -12.90 5.36 6.99
CA ASN A 67 -13.19 4.44 8.08
C ASN A 67 -13.69 5.28 9.28
N PRO A 68 -14.88 5.02 9.83
CA PRO A 68 -15.28 5.59 11.12
C PRO A 68 -14.37 5.11 12.27
#